data_AF-A0A8X6WXN7-F1
#
_entry.id   AF-A0A8X6WXN7-F1
#
_cell.length_a   1.000
_cell.length_b   1.000
_cell.length_c   1.000
_cell.angle_alpha   90.00
_cell.angle_beta   90.00
_cell.angle_gamma   90.00
#
_symmetry.space_group_name_H-M   'P 1'
#
loop_
_entity.id
_entity.type
_entity.pdbx_description
1 polymer ?
#
loop_
_entity_poly.entity_id
_entity_poly.type
_entity_poly.pdbx_seq_one_letter_code
_entity_poly.pdbx_strand_id
1 'polypeptide(L)'
;MFDIFLKDDMSKLLKKKSIVFMGDSNIRALYKDFLCLLHQTQFIPEHILRNKMEHTVFGDKLVFHGHKSNGRNYREEREATIKRTKVSFFFLTRVFDDYVKSVLKKITHKSDPDVIIINCCLWDITRWGYDGVEKYKKNLKLLMKEFKKYLPDCLVIWITTPPIACELKGGFLVKELQFLKYSLRFHVVEANHYARKIVVENGFDVLDSHYHLKMQIHRRSSDGVHWLPPAIRYVTNLLLTHISLAWDVPLPHRYESANLEKNLLLATEDNSTGANKSKKVNNLELIFVITCFTNSILF
;
A
#
# COMPACT_ATOMS: atom_id res chain seq x y z
N MET A 1 -11.34 7.24 -6.95
CA MET A 1 -12.70 6.68 -6.80
C MET A 1 -12.65 5.62 -5.71
N PHE A 2 -13.65 5.52 -4.82
CA PHE A 2 -13.75 4.41 -3.87
C PHE A 2 -15.21 4.03 -3.64
N ASP A 3 -15.43 2.79 -3.20
CA ASP A 3 -16.73 2.26 -2.82
C ASP A 3 -16.64 1.53 -1.47
N ILE A 4 -17.77 1.17 -0.87
CA ILE A 4 -17.83 0.54 0.44
C ILE A 4 -18.05 -0.97 0.27
N PHE A 5 -17.00 -1.72 0.56
CA PHE A 5 -17.01 -3.17 0.59
C PHE A 5 -17.41 -3.70 1.97
N LEU A 6 -18.25 -4.72 1.97
CA LEU A 6 -18.58 -5.55 3.12
C LEU A 6 -17.91 -6.91 2.97
N LYS A 7 -17.99 -7.72 4.03
CA LYS A 7 -17.42 -9.07 4.08
C LYS A 7 -17.79 -9.95 2.88
N ASP A 8 -19.03 -9.89 2.44
CA ASP A 8 -19.52 -10.75 1.35
C ASP A 8 -19.01 -10.29 -0.01
N ASP A 9 -18.82 -8.98 -0.22
CA ASP A 9 -18.22 -8.46 -1.45
C ASP A 9 -16.75 -8.88 -1.53
N MET A 10 -15.98 -8.76 -0.45
CA MET A 10 -14.61 -9.28 -0.39
C MET A 10 -14.55 -10.79 -0.65
N SER A 11 -15.46 -11.56 -0.03
CA SER A 11 -15.51 -13.01 -0.20
C SER A 11 -15.79 -13.40 -1.66
N LYS A 12 -16.58 -12.61 -2.40
CA LYS A 12 -16.85 -12.81 -3.83
C LYS A 12 -15.66 -12.39 -4.68
N LEU A 13 -15.15 -11.17 -4.48
CA LEU A 13 -14.05 -10.58 -5.26
C LEU A 13 -12.77 -11.43 -5.16
N LEU A 14 -12.44 -11.92 -3.97
CA LEU A 14 -11.15 -12.55 -3.67
C LEU A 14 -11.20 -14.09 -3.66
N LYS A 15 -12.30 -14.68 -4.14
CA LYS A 15 -12.50 -16.13 -4.09
C LYS A 15 -11.41 -16.87 -4.87
N LYS A 16 -10.70 -17.79 -4.20
CA LYS A 16 -9.56 -18.54 -4.76
C LYS A 16 -8.37 -17.66 -5.17
N LYS A 17 -8.28 -16.43 -4.66
CA LYS A 17 -7.17 -15.50 -4.94
C LYS A 17 -6.07 -15.59 -3.90
N SER A 18 -4.86 -15.21 -4.31
CA SER A 18 -3.64 -15.14 -3.51
C SER A 18 -3.17 -13.69 -3.43
N ILE A 19 -3.19 -13.11 -2.24
CA ILE A 19 -2.90 -11.70 -1.99
C ILE A 19 -1.70 -11.58 -1.06
N VAL A 20 -0.69 -10.81 -1.47
CA VAL A 20 0.54 -10.64 -0.72
C VAL A 20 0.70 -9.17 -0.33
N PHE A 21 0.90 -8.90 0.95
CA PHE A 21 1.22 -7.59 1.48
C PHE A 21 2.70 -7.53 1.84
N MET A 22 3.40 -6.48 1.40
CA MET A 22 4.82 -6.28 1.68
C MET A 22 5.05 -4.85 2.16
N GLY A 23 5.55 -4.65 3.36
CA GLY A 23 5.87 -3.29 3.78
C GLY A 23 6.06 -3.08 5.26
N ASP A 24 5.95 -1.83 5.67
CA ASP A 24 6.16 -1.43 7.05
C ASP A 24 4.91 -1.62 7.94
N SER A 25 4.88 -0.96 9.09
CA SER A 25 3.77 -1.07 10.04
C SER A 25 2.45 -0.49 9.53
N ASN A 26 2.46 0.43 8.57
CA ASN A 26 1.23 0.91 7.93
C ASN A 26 0.66 -0.16 6.98
N ILE A 27 1.51 -0.90 6.27
CA ILE A 27 1.07 -2.06 5.47
C ILE A 27 0.61 -3.21 6.38
N ARG A 28 1.25 -3.44 7.53
CA ARG A 28 0.74 -4.38 8.53
C ARG A 28 -0.66 -4.00 9.01
N ALA A 29 -0.89 -2.71 9.27
CA ALA A 29 -2.20 -2.21 9.68
C ALA A 29 -3.25 -2.46 8.58
N LEU A 30 -2.92 -2.16 7.32
CA LEU A 30 -3.78 -2.45 6.17
C LEU A 30 -4.07 -3.94 6.01
N TYR A 31 -3.06 -4.81 6.13
CA TYR A 31 -3.21 -6.26 6.12
C TYR A 31 -4.18 -6.75 7.21
N LYS A 32 -4.04 -6.24 8.44
CA LYS A 32 -4.91 -6.64 9.55
C LYS A 32 -6.35 -6.18 9.35
N ASP A 33 -6.57 -4.95 8.87
CA ASP A 33 -7.93 -4.49 8.55
C ASP A 33 -8.54 -5.27 7.37
N PHE A 34 -7.74 -5.63 6.36
CA PHE A 34 -8.16 -6.48 5.25
C PHE A 34 -8.62 -7.87 5.73
N LEU A 35 -7.87 -8.50 6.64
CA LEU A 35 -8.29 -9.75 7.28
C LEU A 35 -9.54 -9.57 8.15
N CYS A 36 -9.63 -8.46 8.89
CA CYS A 36 -10.82 -8.12 9.67
C CYS A 36 -12.04 -8.08 8.75
N LEU A 37 -11.98 -7.35 7.63
CA LEU A 37 -13.10 -7.20 6.69
C LEU A 37 -13.46 -8.52 5.98
N LEU A 38 -12.48 -9.38 5.68
CA LEU A 38 -12.72 -10.75 5.20
C LEU A 38 -13.50 -11.61 6.22
N HIS A 39 -13.34 -11.33 7.52
CA HIS A 39 -14.00 -12.07 8.60
C HIS A 39 -15.34 -11.44 9.04
N GLN A 40 -15.41 -10.12 9.12
CA GLN A 40 -16.53 -9.34 9.66
C GLN A 40 -16.55 -7.90 9.13
N THR A 41 -17.72 -7.27 9.05
CA THR A 41 -17.85 -5.92 8.49
C THR A 41 -17.39 -4.79 9.44
N GLN A 42 -17.29 -5.07 10.74
CA GLN A 42 -16.94 -4.06 11.76
C GLN A 42 -15.51 -3.52 11.58
N PHE A 43 -15.24 -2.33 12.13
CA PHE A 43 -13.88 -1.81 12.21
C PHE A 43 -13.01 -2.69 13.12
N ILE A 44 -11.75 -2.85 12.74
CA ILE A 44 -10.75 -3.47 13.61
C ILE A 44 -10.54 -2.61 14.87
N PRO A 45 -10.46 -3.23 16.08
CA PRO A 45 -10.08 -2.49 17.28
C PRO A 45 -8.66 -1.92 17.17
N GLU A 46 -8.46 -0.67 17.63
CA GLU A 46 -7.19 0.04 17.48
C GLU A 46 -6.00 -0.73 18.10
N HIS A 47 -6.19 -1.34 19.27
CA HIS A 47 -5.12 -2.09 19.93
C HIS A 47 -4.64 -3.29 19.09
N ILE A 48 -5.54 -3.99 18.39
CA ILE A 48 -5.19 -5.12 17.50
C ILE A 48 -4.43 -4.62 16.28
N LEU A 49 -4.86 -3.50 15.71
CA LEU A 49 -4.20 -2.84 14.58
C LEU A 49 -2.75 -2.50 14.89
N ARG A 50 -2.48 -2.04 16.12
CA ARG A 50 -1.17 -1.57 16.59
C ARG A 50 -0.22 -2.68 17.01
N ASN A 51 -0.74 -3.77 17.54
CA ASN A 51 0.07 -4.87 18.06
C ASN A 51 0.95 -5.47 16.96
N LYS A 52 2.04 -6.12 17.37
CA LYS A 52 3.01 -6.77 16.48
C LYS A 52 3.39 -8.12 17.04
N MET A 53 3.69 -9.09 16.17
CA MET A 53 4.11 -10.44 16.54
C MET A 53 3.06 -11.21 17.35
N GLU A 54 1.78 -10.92 17.20
CA GLU A 54 0.74 -11.76 17.79
C GLU A 54 0.75 -13.14 17.11
N HIS A 55 0.45 -14.21 17.86
CA HIS A 55 0.38 -15.55 17.30
C HIS A 55 -0.66 -15.66 16.16
N THR A 56 -1.80 -14.98 16.30
CA THR A 56 -2.87 -14.93 15.30
C THR A 56 -3.63 -13.60 15.37
N VAL A 57 -4.13 -13.14 14.22
CA VAL A 57 -5.02 -12.00 14.02
C VAL A 57 -6.02 -12.39 12.94
N PHE A 58 -7.32 -12.40 13.27
CA PHE A 58 -8.42 -12.78 12.36
C PHE A 58 -8.20 -14.10 11.58
N GLY A 59 -7.59 -15.10 12.23
CA GLY A 59 -7.38 -16.43 11.65
C GLY A 59 -6.09 -16.60 10.84
N ASP A 60 -5.22 -15.59 10.81
CA ASP A 60 -3.85 -15.75 10.31
C ASP A 60 -2.96 -16.52 11.28
N LYS A 61 -1.72 -16.78 10.86
CA LYS A 61 -0.65 -17.31 11.71
C LYS A 61 0.62 -16.51 11.50
N LEU A 62 1.32 -16.23 12.60
CA LEU A 62 2.70 -15.76 12.54
C LEU A 62 3.62 -16.93 12.18
N VAL A 63 4.16 -16.95 10.97
CA VAL A 63 4.98 -18.07 10.47
C VAL A 63 6.47 -17.84 10.64
N PHE A 64 6.90 -16.58 10.75
CA PHE A 64 8.27 -16.23 11.06
C PHE A 64 8.33 -14.88 11.74
N HIS A 65 9.26 -14.72 12.68
CA HIS A 65 9.57 -13.41 13.24
C HIS A 65 11.04 -13.32 13.62
N GLY A 66 11.60 -12.12 13.49
CA GLY A 66 12.90 -11.78 14.05
C GLY A 66 12.80 -11.44 15.53
N HIS A 67 13.86 -10.85 16.08
CA HIS A 67 13.83 -10.27 17.42
C HIS A 67 12.85 -9.10 17.48
N LYS A 68 12.06 -9.04 18.56
CA LYS A 68 11.17 -7.92 18.87
C LYS A 68 11.99 -6.66 19.13
N SER A 69 12.23 -5.91 18.06
CA SER A 69 13.03 -4.68 18.06
C SER A 69 12.34 -3.61 17.22
N ASN A 70 12.89 -2.39 17.26
CA ASN A 70 12.60 -1.33 16.30
C ASN A 70 13.79 -1.12 15.34
N GLY A 71 14.63 -2.14 15.19
CA GLY A 71 15.85 -2.09 14.38
C GLY A 71 15.66 -2.64 12.96
N ARG A 72 16.70 -2.49 12.14
CA ARG A 72 16.72 -2.92 10.72
C ARG A 72 16.58 -4.44 10.53
N ASN A 73 16.77 -5.21 11.59
CA ASN A 73 16.66 -6.68 11.57
C ASN A 73 15.27 -7.17 11.99
N TYR A 74 14.31 -6.26 12.19
CA TYR A 74 12.94 -6.64 12.46
C TYR A 74 12.36 -7.41 11.27
N ARG A 75 11.75 -8.56 11.54
CA ARG A 75 11.10 -9.42 10.56
C ARG A 75 9.81 -9.93 11.14
N GLU A 76 8.79 -10.02 10.30
CA GLU A 76 7.48 -10.54 10.64
C GLU A 76 6.85 -11.07 9.34
N GLU A 77 6.55 -12.37 9.31
CA GLU A 77 5.87 -13.01 8.19
C GLU A 77 4.60 -13.67 8.70
N ARG A 78 3.50 -13.43 8.00
CA ARG A 78 2.18 -13.94 8.38
C ARG A 78 1.49 -14.58 7.19
N GLU A 79 0.72 -15.63 7.45
CA GLU A 79 -0.01 -16.36 6.41
C GLU A 79 -1.42 -16.71 6.92
N ALA A 80 -2.42 -16.54 6.07
CA ALA A 80 -3.81 -16.87 6.32
C ALA A 80 -4.41 -17.59 5.11
N THR A 81 -5.33 -18.53 5.35
CA THR A 81 -6.22 -19.05 4.31
C THR A 81 -7.65 -18.95 4.82
N ILE A 82 -8.40 -17.99 4.30
CA ILE A 82 -9.77 -17.70 4.72
C ILE A 82 -10.69 -17.95 3.54
N LYS A 83 -11.65 -18.88 3.66
CA LYS A 83 -12.63 -19.20 2.59
C LYS A 83 -12.01 -19.41 1.19
N ARG A 84 -10.84 -20.06 1.13
CA ARG A 84 -10.03 -20.32 -0.09
C ARG A 84 -9.27 -19.11 -0.65
N THR A 85 -9.33 -17.96 0.00
CA THR A 85 -8.46 -16.81 -0.26
C THR A 85 -7.19 -16.97 0.55
N LYS A 86 -6.03 -16.93 -0.09
CA LYS A 86 -4.72 -16.94 0.59
C LYS A 86 -4.28 -15.49 0.79
N VAL A 87 -3.84 -15.15 1.99
CA VAL A 87 -3.32 -13.82 2.29
C VAL A 87 -2.02 -13.95 3.06
N SER A 88 -0.96 -13.30 2.62
CA SER A 88 0.31 -13.27 3.34
C SER A 88 0.80 -11.84 3.56
N PHE A 89 1.64 -11.67 4.59
CA PHE A 89 2.27 -10.40 4.91
C PHE A 89 3.76 -10.60 5.18
N PHE A 90 4.59 -9.70 4.66
CA PHE A 90 6.03 -9.65 4.87
C PHE A 90 6.45 -8.25 5.31
N PHE A 91 6.99 -8.13 6.53
CA PHE A 91 7.47 -6.85 7.02
C PHE A 91 8.80 -6.47 6.37
N LEU A 92 8.84 -5.29 5.74
CA LEU A 92 10.02 -4.77 5.08
C LEU A 92 10.67 -3.65 5.90
N THR A 93 11.98 -3.74 6.04
CA THR A 93 12.83 -2.65 6.57
C THR A 93 13.64 -1.97 5.46
N ARG A 94 13.53 -2.47 4.23
CA ARG A 94 14.20 -1.95 3.03
C ARG A 94 13.40 -2.35 1.80
N VAL A 95 13.29 -1.48 0.81
CA VAL A 95 12.48 -1.75 -0.39
C VAL A 95 13.05 -2.90 -1.22
N PHE A 96 14.36 -3.09 -1.19
CA PHE A 96 15.03 -4.21 -1.84
C PHE A 96 16.35 -4.56 -1.14
N ASP A 97 16.46 -5.81 -0.71
CA ASP A 97 17.65 -6.44 -0.13
C ASP A 97 17.56 -7.97 -0.33
N ASP A 98 18.50 -8.72 0.25
CA ASP A 98 18.50 -10.19 0.11
C ASP A 98 17.30 -10.86 0.79
N TYR A 99 16.72 -10.21 1.81
CA TYR A 99 15.47 -10.67 2.40
C TYR A 99 14.33 -10.54 1.39
N VAL A 100 14.16 -9.38 0.75
CA VAL A 100 13.13 -9.19 -0.30
C VAL A 100 13.31 -10.19 -1.45
N LYS A 101 14.55 -10.48 -1.89
CA LYS A 101 14.80 -11.53 -2.89
C LYS A 101 14.32 -12.91 -2.42
N SER A 102 14.57 -13.25 -1.15
CA SER A 102 14.11 -14.51 -0.57
C SER A 102 12.58 -14.59 -0.51
N VAL A 103 11.92 -13.48 -0.19
CA VAL A 103 10.45 -13.36 -0.19
C VAL A 103 9.91 -13.53 -1.60
N LEU A 104 10.47 -12.86 -2.60
CA LEU A 104 10.09 -13.00 -4.01
C LEU A 104 10.17 -14.45 -4.46
N LYS A 105 11.27 -15.14 -4.17
CA LYS A 105 11.42 -16.58 -4.44
C LYS A 105 10.37 -17.42 -3.71
N LYS A 106 10.07 -17.09 -2.45
CA LYS A 106 9.06 -17.81 -1.66
C LYS A 106 7.67 -17.67 -2.29
N ILE A 107 7.27 -16.46 -2.67
CA ILE A 107 5.91 -16.20 -3.16
C ILE A 107 5.69 -16.70 -4.59
N THR A 108 6.72 -16.65 -5.45
CA THR A 108 6.63 -17.16 -6.82
C THR A 108 6.50 -18.68 -6.87
N HIS A 109 7.18 -19.40 -5.97
CA HIS A 109 7.10 -20.87 -5.94
C HIS A 109 5.91 -21.41 -5.14
N LYS A 110 5.49 -20.74 -4.05
CA LYS A 110 4.50 -21.30 -3.12
C LYS A 110 3.10 -20.73 -3.27
N SER A 111 2.98 -19.46 -3.63
CA SER A 111 1.71 -18.74 -3.53
C SER A 111 1.14 -18.27 -4.87
N ASP A 112 1.97 -18.08 -5.89
CA ASP A 112 1.60 -17.57 -7.22
C ASP A 112 0.59 -16.41 -7.11
N PRO A 113 1.05 -15.24 -6.62
CA PRO A 113 0.16 -14.18 -6.17
C PRO A 113 -0.65 -13.58 -7.33
N ASP A 114 -1.96 -13.42 -7.13
CA ASP A 114 -2.81 -12.63 -8.02
C ASP A 114 -2.62 -11.13 -7.77
N VAL A 115 -2.32 -10.73 -6.53
CA VAL A 115 -2.10 -9.34 -6.13
C VAL A 115 -0.90 -9.20 -5.19
N ILE A 116 -0.04 -8.22 -5.46
CA ILE A 116 0.95 -7.71 -4.50
C ILE A 116 0.59 -6.29 -4.13
N ILE A 117 0.49 -6.04 -2.83
CA ILE A 117 0.34 -4.71 -2.25
C ILE A 117 1.64 -4.35 -1.55
N ILE A 118 2.27 -3.25 -1.94
CA ILE A 118 3.59 -2.89 -1.41
C ILE A 118 3.74 -1.40 -1.06
N ASN A 119 4.38 -1.14 0.09
CA ASN A 119 4.98 0.15 0.43
C ASN A 119 6.22 -0.08 1.30
N CYS A 120 7.34 0.57 0.96
CA CYS A 120 8.49 0.63 1.84
C CYS A 120 9.29 1.91 1.60
N CYS A 121 8.80 3.04 2.11
CA CYS A 121 9.47 4.33 1.94
C CYS A 121 10.07 4.86 3.25
N LEU A 122 9.30 4.85 4.35
CA LEU A 122 9.75 5.43 5.63
C LEU A 122 11.04 4.80 6.15
N TRP A 123 11.16 3.47 6.09
CA TRP A 123 12.36 2.78 6.58
C TRP A 123 13.60 3.13 5.76
N ASP A 124 13.49 3.12 4.43
CA ASP A 124 14.59 3.42 3.52
C ASP A 124 15.16 4.83 3.73
N ILE A 125 14.30 5.84 3.85
CA ILE A 125 14.73 7.24 3.94
C ILE A 125 15.13 7.67 5.37
N THR A 126 14.70 6.96 6.41
CA THR A 126 14.95 7.38 7.81
C THR A 126 15.95 6.51 8.58
N ARG A 127 16.36 5.36 8.04
CA ARG A 127 17.17 4.41 8.81
C ARG A 127 18.39 3.88 8.09
N TRP A 128 18.73 4.24 6.86
CA TRP A 128 19.86 3.63 6.14
C TRP A 128 21.08 4.54 5.93
N GLY A 129 21.23 5.57 6.76
CA GLY A 129 22.40 6.45 6.76
C GLY A 129 22.40 7.44 5.60
N TYR A 130 23.54 8.09 5.35
CA TYR A 130 23.67 9.21 4.42
C TYR A 130 23.32 8.83 2.96
N ASP A 131 23.56 7.58 2.56
CA ASP A 131 23.26 7.09 1.21
C ASP A 131 21.91 6.36 1.11
N GLY A 132 21.09 6.40 2.18
CA GLY A 132 19.80 5.71 2.24
C GLY A 132 18.85 6.11 1.12
N VAL A 133 18.75 7.41 0.80
CA VAL A 133 17.89 7.92 -0.28
C VAL A 133 18.39 7.47 -1.65
N GLU A 134 19.69 7.52 -1.91
CA GLU A 134 20.26 7.08 -3.20
C GLU A 134 20.16 5.56 -3.37
N LYS A 135 20.35 4.80 -2.29
CA LYS A 135 20.10 3.36 -2.26
C LYS A 135 18.63 3.05 -2.48
N TYR A 136 17.71 3.78 -1.87
CA TYR A 136 16.26 3.63 -2.09
C TYR A 136 15.91 3.76 -3.58
N LYS A 137 16.38 4.83 -4.23
CA LYS A 137 16.16 5.08 -5.65
C LYS A 137 16.66 3.92 -6.54
N LYS A 138 17.88 3.44 -6.28
CA LYS A 138 18.47 2.30 -7.01
C LYS A 138 17.70 1.00 -6.76
N ASN A 139 17.41 0.72 -5.48
CA ASN A 139 16.73 -0.49 -5.03
C ASN A 139 15.31 -0.58 -5.56
N LEU A 140 14.58 0.54 -5.63
CA LEU A 140 13.22 0.56 -6.18
C LEU A 140 13.21 0.14 -7.66
N LYS A 141 14.17 0.65 -8.46
CA LYS A 141 14.33 0.22 -9.85
C LYS A 141 14.65 -1.27 -9.97
N LEU A 142 15.48 -1.81 -9.08
CA LEU A 142 15.77 -3.24 -9.04
C LEU A 142 14.53 -4.06 -8.71
N LEU A 143 13.76 -3.66 -7.69
CA LEU A 143 12.52 -4.32 -7.32
C LEU A 143 11.53 -4.36 -8.49
N MET A 144 11.31 -3.25 -9.20
CA MET A 144 10.41 -3.23 -10.35
C MET A 144 10.85 -4.19 -11.47
N LYS A 145 12.17 -4.28 -11.73
CA LYS A 145 12.71 -5.25 -12.69
C LYS A 145 12.44 -6.69 -12.27
N GLU A 146 12.60 -6.99 -10.98
CA GLU A 146 12.36 -8.33 -10.44
C GLU A 146 10.87 -8.69 -10.48
N PHE A 147 9.97 -7.76 -10.17
CA PHE A 147 8.53 -7.99 -10.35
C PHE A 147 8.18 -8.31 -11.80
N LYS A 148 8.68 -7.55 -12.78
CA LYS A 148 8.44 -7.84 -14.20
C LYS A 148 8.93 -9.23 -14.61
N LYS A 149 10.08 -9.62 -14.06
CA LYS A 149 10.72 -10.89 -14.40
C LYS A 149 9.98 -12.09 -13.81
N TYR A 150 9.56 -11.98 -12.55
CA TYR A 150 9.06 -13.13 -11.79
C TYR A 150 7.54 -13.19 -11.71
N LEU A 151 6.84 -12.09 -11.96
CA LEU A 151 5.40 -11.94 -11.72
C LEU A 151 4.71 -11.17 -12.86
N PRO A 152 4.82 -11.60 -14.12
CA PRO A 152 4.29 -10.86 -15.27
C PRO A 152 2.76 -10.72 -15.27
N ASP A 153 2.04 -11.67 -14.67
CA ASP A 153 0.56 -11.71 -14.66
C ASP A 153 -0.04 -11.25 -13.32
N CYS A 154 0.80 -10.82 -12.37
CA CYS A 154 0.36 -10.37 -11.05
C CYS A 154 -0.04 -8.89 -11.07
N LEU A 155 -1.16 -8.55 -10.42
CA LEU A 155 -1.52 -7.16 -10.15
C LEU A 155 -0.64 -6.59 -9.04
N VAL A 156 0.38 -5.80 -9.39
CA VAL A 156 1.25 -5.13 -8.40
C VAL A 156 0.74 -3.70 -8.16
N ILE A 157 0.39 -3.40 -6.92
CA ILE A 157 -0.12 -2.10 -6.47
C ILE A 157 0.86 -1.51 -5.45
N TRP A 158 1.52 -0.42 -5.84
CA TRP A 158 2.32 0.39 -4.94
C TRP A 158 1.43 1.39 -4.19
N ILE A 159 1.37 1.28 -2.86
CA ILE A 159 0.65 2.24 -2.03
C ILE A 159 1.62 3.36 -1.63
N THR A 160 1.28 4.62 -1.86
CA THR A 160 2.14 5.74 -1.41
C THR A 160 2.14 5.85 0.12
N THR A 161 3.22 6.36 0.71
CA THR A 161 3.30 6.56 2.16
C THR A 161 2.33 7.66 2.59
N PRO A 162 1.47 7.44 3.59
CA PRO A 162 0.50 8.44 4.02
C PRO A 162 1.16 9.65 4.71
N PRO A 163 0.44 10.77 4.89
CA PRO A 163 1.02 11.99 5.48
C PRO A 163 1.43 11.78 6.94
N ILE A 164 2.70 12.01 7.24
CA ILE A 164 3.23 11.97 8.62
C ILE A 164 3.10 13.33 9.32
N ALA A 165 3.15 13.34 10.65
CA ALA A 165 3.17 14.58 11.44
C ALA A 165 4.56 15.25 11.42
N CYS A 166 4.62 16.51 11.87
CA CYS A 166 5.90 17.19 12.11
C CYS A 166 6.64 16.56 13.30
N GLU A 167 5.91 16.27 14.38
CA GLU A 167 6.46 15.68 15.59
C GLU A 167 6.13 14.18 15.64
N LEU A 168 7.18 13.37 15.66
CA LEU A 168 7.11 11.91 15.58
C LEU A 168 7.52 11.31 16.92
N LYS A 169 6.75 10.33 17.41
CA LYS A 169 7.02 9.66 18.71
C LYS A 169 7.44 8.20 18.50
N GLY A 170 7.89 7.56 19.58
CA GLY A 170 8.06 6.09 19.62
C GLY A 170 9.34 5.54 18.97
N GLY A 171 10.42 6.32 18.93
CA GLY A 171 11.70 5.86 18.38
C GLY A 171 11.68 5.68 16.85
N PHE A 172 10.81 6.43 16.17
CA PHE A 172 10.72 6.42 14.72
C PHE A 172 12.05 6.87 14.08
N LEU A 173 12.60 8.00 14.53
CA LEU A 173 13.94 8.46 14.18
C LEU A 173 14.96 7.98 15.22
N VAL A 174 16.12 7.52 14.76
CA VAL A 174 17.29 7.31 15.65
C VAL A 174 17.82 8.66 16.15
N LYS A 175 18.58 8.67 17.25
CA LYS A 175 19.02 9.92 17.91
C LYS A 175 19.78 10.84 16.95
N GLU A 176 20.61 10.25 16.11
CA GLU A 176 21.47 10.91 15.14
C GLU A 176 20.69 11.53 13.97
N LEU A 177 19.43 11.13 13.78
CA LEU A 177 18.57 11.58 12.67
C LEU A 177 17.36 12.40 13.15
N GLN A 178 17.35 12.85 14.41
CA GLN A 178 16.25 13.67 14.93
C GLN A 178 16.05 14.97 14.14
N PHE A 179 17.11 15.53 13.56
CA PHE A 179 17.03 16.72 12.70
C PHE A 179 16.13 16.52 11.47
N LEU A 180 15.94 15.29 10.99
CA LEU A 180 15.08 15.01 9.85
C LEU A 180 13.62 15.37 10.12
N LYS A 181 13.17 15.46 11.38
CA LYS A 181 11.77 15.79 11.70
C LYS A 181 11.29 17.11 11.06
N TYR A 182 12.20 18.06 10.83
CA TYR A 182 11.90 19.35 10.22
C TYR A 182 11.64 19.25 8.71
N SER A 183 12.27 18.30 8.01
CA SER A 183 12.17 18.15 6.56
C SER A 183 11.46 16.86 6.11
N LEU A 184 11.20 15.91 7.01
CA LEU A 184 10.80 14.55 6.63
C LEU A 184 9.48 14.51 5.85
N ARG A 185 8.53 15.40 6.15
CA ARG A 185 7.28 15.49 5.37
C ARG A 185 7.56 15.77 3.89
N PHE A 186 8.51 16.64 3.59
CA PHE A 186 8.93 16.93 2.22
C PHE A 186 9.64 15.73 1.59
N HIS A 187 10.54 15.07 2.33
CA HIS A 187 11.19 13.85 1.85
C HIS A 187 10.20 12.73 1.56
N VAL A 188 9.12 12.59 2.34
CA VAL A 188 8.04 11.61 2.07
C VAL A 188 7.30 11.95 0.78
N VAL A 189 6.96 13.23 0.57
CA VAL A 189 6.29 13.67 -0.67
C VAL A 189 7.19 13.43 -1.88
N GLU A 190 8.47 13.80 -1.79
CA GLU A 190 9.46 13.58 -2.85
C GLU A 190 9.67 12.09 -3.14
N ALA A 191 9.82 11.27 -2.09
CA ALA A 191 9.98 9.83 -2.22
C ALA A 191 8.74 9.16 -2.82
N ASN A 192 7.53 9.62 -2.48
CA ASN A 192 6.28 9.17 -3.08
C ASN A 192 6.21 9.54 -4.57
N HIS A 193 6.57 10.77 -4.93
CA HIS A 193 6.59 11.22 -6.32
C HIS A 193 7.59 10.41 -7.15
N TYR A 194 8.81 10.22 -6.64
CA TYR A 194 9.82 9.38 -7.28
C TYR A 194 9.34 7.94 -7.43
N ALA A 195 8.76 7.36 -6.37
CA ALA A 195 8.31 5.99 -6.41
C ALA A 195 7.19 5.78 -7.42
N ARG A 196 6.19 6.68 -7.44
CA ARG A 196 5.13 6.70 -8.44
C ARG A 196 5.69 6.66 -9.85
N LYS A 197 6.64 7.55 -10.16
CA LYS A 197 7.26 7.62 -11.49
C LYS A 197 7.87 6.27 -11.88
N ILE A 198 8.70 5.69 -11.02
CA ILE A 198 9.38 4.42 -11.30
C ILE A 198 8.39 3.24 -11.43
N VAL A 199 7.36 3.17 -10.59
CA VAL A 199 6.34 2.12 -10.62
C VAL A 199 5.53 2.20 -11.92
N VAL A 200 5.05 3.39 -12.27
CA VAL A 200 4.26 3.63 -13.50
C VAL A 200 5.07 3.41 -14.77
N GLU A 201 6.32 3.87 -14.83
CA GLU A 201 7.26 3.60 -15.94
C GLU A 201 7.49 2.09 -16.13
N ASN A 202 7.26 1.30 -15.08
CA ASN A 202 7.32 -0.14 -15.13
C ASN A 202 5.98 -0.83 -15.37
N GLY A 203 4.91 -0.09 -15.65
CA GLY A 203 3.60 -0.67 -15.99
C GLY A 203 2.87 -1.28 -14.80
N PHE A 204 3.22 -0.88 -13.57
CA PHE A 204 2.54 -1.29 -12.35
C PHE A 204 1.65 -0.17 -11.82
N ASP A 205 0.73 -0.55 -10.95
CA ASP A 205 -0.30 0.35 -10.46
C ASP A 205 0.16 1.09 -9.20
N VAL A 206 -0.37 2.30 -9.02
CA VAL A 206 -0.16 3.11 -7.83
C VAL A 206 -1.50 3.43 -7.20
N LEU A 207 -1.61 3.24 -5.88
CA LEU A 207 -2.71 3.76 -5.09
C LEU A 207 -2.19 4.90 -4.20
N ASP A 208 -2.58 6.13 -4.50
CA ASP A 208 -2.09 7.30 -3.79
C ASP A 208 -2.78 7.53 -2.42
N SER A 209 -2.45 6.70 -1.43
CA SER A 209 -2.96 6.87 -0.07
C SER A 209 -2.59 8.22 0.55
N HIS A 210 -1.46 8.82 0.14
CA HIS A 210 -1.04 10.14 0.58
C HIS A 210 -2.06 11.20 0.21
N TYR A 211 -2.46 11.24 -1.06
CA TYR A 211 -3.48 12.15 -1.55
C TYR A 211 -4.81 11.95 -0.81
N HIS A 212 -5.25 10.70 -0.66
CA HIS A 212 -6.52 10.37 -0.03
C HIS A 212 -6.59 10.73 1.47
N LEU A 213 -5.45 10.67 2.17
CA LEU A 213 -5.39 10.92 3.61
C LEU A 213 -4.94 12.33 3.99
N LYS A 214 -4.49 13.18 3.06
CA LYS A 214 -4.02 14.55 3.36
C LYS A 214 -5.08 15.43 4.01
N MET A 215 -6.36 15.24 3.65
CA MET A 215 -7.49 15.96 4.26
C MET A 215 -8.08 15.24 5.49
N GLN A 216 -7.51 14.09 5.86
CA GLN A 216 -7.97 13.28 6.99
C GLN A 216 -6.96 13.22 8.13
N ILE A 217 -5.96 14.12 8.17
CA ILE A 217 -4.86 14.09 9.16
C ILE A 217 -5.31 14.09 10.64
N HIS A 218 -6.53 14.51 10.94
CA HIS A 218 -7.13 14.40 12.28
C HIS A 218 -7.37 12.94 12.72
N ARG A 219 -7.37 11.98 11.78
CA ARG A 219 -7.48 10.53 12.01
C ARG A 219 -6.12 9.84 12.13
N ARG A 220 -5.03 10.59 12.15
CA ARG A 220 -3.69 10.07 12.41
C ARG A 220 -3.51 9.84 13.90
N SER A 221 -2.89 8.73 14.27
CA SER A 221 -2.56 8.43 15.67
C SER A 221 -1.61 9.48 16.25
N SER A 222 -1.61 9.57 17.58
CA SER A 222 -0.83 10.55 18.35
C SER A 222 0.70 10.39 18.25
N ASP A 223 1.18 9.29 17.64
CA ASP A 223 2.60 9.09 17.35
C ASP A 223 3.07 9.74 16.04
N GLY A 224 2.13 10.26 15.25
CA GLY A 224 2.43 11.01 14.03
C GLY A 224 2.75 10.17 12.80
N VAL A 225 2.67 8.83 12.88
CA VAL A 225 3.03 7.92 11.77
C VAL A 225 1.88 7.01 11.36
N HIS A 226 1.17 6.46 12.35
CA HIS A 226 0.11 5.48 12.10
C HIS A 226 -1.26 6.13 12.08
N TRP A 227 -2.27 5.36 11.70
CA TRP A 227 -3.62 5.86 11.44
C TRP A 227 -4.67 5.05 12.21
N LEU A 228 -5.75 5.73 12.59
CA LEU A 228 -6.87 5.12 13.31
C LEU A 228 -7.64 4.15 12.39
N PRO A 229 -8.36 3.16 12.96
CA PRO A 229 -9.08 2.15 12.18
C PRO A 229 -9.99 2.69 11.06
N PRO A 230 -10.74 3.79 11.23
CA PRO A 230 -11.57 4.33 10.14
C PRO A 230 -10.75 4.78 8.91
N ALA A 231 -9.57 5.37 9.13
CA ALA A 231 -8.69 5.80 8.04
C ALA A 231 -8.04 4.61 7.33
N ILE A 232 -7.66 3.56 8.07
CA ILE A 232 -7.16 2.32 7.46
C ILE A 232 -8.26 1.63 6.64
N ARG A 233 -9.49 1.52 7.17
CA ARG A 233 -10.63 0.95 6.42
C ARG A 233 -10.92 1.74 5.15
N TYR A 234 -10.76 3.06 5.18
CA TYR A 234 -10.87 3.90 3.99
C TYR A 234 -9.84 3.49 2.91
N VAL A 235 -8.58 3.27 3.30
CA VAL A 235 -7.54 2.75 2.39
C VAL A 235 -7.83 1.32 1.94
N THR A 236 -8.36 0.45 2.81
CA THR A 236 -8.82 -0.90 2.42
C THR A 236 -9.88 -0.85 1.33
N ASN A 237 -10.86 0.04 1.46
CA ASN A 237 -11.91 0.23 0.46
C ASN A 237 -11.37 0.79 -0.86
N LEU A 238 -10.45 1.77 -0.80
CA LEU A 238 -9.74 2.26 -1.98
C LEU A 238 -9.00 1.13 -2.71
N LEU A 239 -8.28 0.30 -1.96
CA LEU A 239 -7.56 -0.87 -2.49
C LEU A 239 -8.53 -1.88 -3.14
N LEU A 240 -9.65 -2.18 -2.48
CA LEU A 240 -10.64 -3.13 -3.01
C LEU A 240 -11.34 -2.59 -4.26
N THR A 241 -11.65 -1.29 -4.31
CA THR A 241 -12.14 -0.64 -5.54
C THR A 241 -11.13 -0.81 -6.66
N HIS A 242 -9.85 -0.55 -6.39
CA HIS A 242 -8.78 -0.70 -7.39
C HIS A 242 -8.71 -2.13 -7.93
N ILE A 243 -8.70 -3.13 -7.04
CA ILE A 243 -8.66 -4.55 -7.42
C ILE A 243 -9.91 -4.93 -8.23
N SER A 244 -11.10 -4.49 -7.82
CA SER A 244 -12.35 -4.76 -8.53
C SER A 244 -12.33 -4.21 -9.95
N LEU A 245 -11.88 -2.97 -10.12
CA LEU A 245 -11.77 -2.33 -11.43
C LEU A 245 -10.69 -3.01 -12.30
N ALA A 246 -9.55 -3.37 -11.74
CA ALA A 246 -8.48 -4.05 -12.46
C ALA A 246 -8.90 -5.44 -12.98
N TRP A 247 -9.81 -6.11 -12.28
CA TRP A 247 -10.36 -7.41 -12.67
C TRP A 247 -11.72 -7.34 -13.38
N ASP A 248 -12.20 -6.14 -13.71
CA ASP A 248 -13.50 -5.92 -14.36
C ASP A 248 -14.68 -6.56 -13.58
N VAL A 249 -14.61 -6.50 -12.26
CA VAL A 249 -15.68 -6.96 -11.35
C VAL A 249 -16.52 -5.75 -10.93
N PRO A 250 -17.87 -5.81 -11.03
CA PRO A 250 -18.75 -4.72 -10.63
C PRO A 250 -18.52 -4.28 -9.18
N LEU A 251 -18.56 -2.96 -8.96
CA LEU A 251 -18.46 -2.38 -7.64
C LEU A 251 -19.76 -2.62 -6.83
N PRO A 252 -19.71 -2.53 -5.50
CA PRO A 252 -20.92 -2.71 -4.68
C PRO A 252 -21.97 -1.59 -4.79
N HIS A 253 -21.60 -0.43 -5.33
CA HIS A 253 -22.43 0.78 -5.49
C HIS A 253 -23.08 1.26 -4.20
N ARG A 254 -22.34 1.25 -3.08
CA ARG A 254 -22.84 1.71 -1.77
C ARG A 254 -22.39 3.12 -1.42
N TYR A 255 -21.51 3.70 -2.22
CA TYR A 255 -21.13 5.10 -2.10
C TYR A 255 -21.36 5.81 -3.44
N GLU A 256 -22.37 6.67 -3.48
CA GLU A 256 -22.58 7.59 -4.59
C GLU A 256 -21.76 8.85 -4.34
N SER A 257 -20.86 9.18 -5.26
CA SER A 257 -20.24 10.50 -5.31
C SER A 257 -20.63 11.15 -6.63
N ALA A 258 -20.93 12.45 -6.63
CA ALA A 258 -21.19 13.20 -7.87
C ALA A 258 -20.06 13.08 -8.92
N ASN A 259 -18.84 12.72 -8.46
CA ASN A 259 -17.68 12.48 -9.32
C ASN A 259 -17.54 11.00 -9.78
N LEU A 260 -18.41 10.09 -9.32
CA LEU A 260 -18.30 8.66 -9.60
C LEU A 260 -18.63 8.38 -11.06
N GLU A 261 -19.82 8.78 -11.51
CA GLU A 261 -20.27 8.59 -12.89
C GLU A 261 -19.35 9.29 -13.89
N LYS A 262 -18.93 10.54 -13.59
CA LYS A 262 -18.01 11.29 -14.46
C LYS A 262 -16.65 10.58 -14.62
N ASN A 263 -16.10 10.01 -13.55
CA ASN A 263 -14.83 9.29 -13.61
C ASN A 263 -14.97 7.91 -14.30
N LEU A 264 -16.10 7.23 -14.14
CA LEU A 264 -16.40 5.99 -14.87
C LEU A 264 -16.53 6.26 -16.37
N LEU A 265 -17.25 7.31 -16.75
CA LEU A 265 -17.43 7.74 -18.15
C LEU A 265 -16.10 8.07 -18.82
N LEU A 266 -15.23 8.85 -18.15
CA LEU A 266 -13.89 9.15 -18.64
C LEU A 266 -13.02 7.89 -18.81
N ALA A 267 -13.14 6.91 -17.91
CA ALA A 267 -12.43 5.62 -18.05
C ALA A 267 -12.96 4.77 -19.21
N THR A 268 -14.26 4.89 -19.56
CA THR A 268 -14.87 4.17 -20.68
C THR A 268 -14.60 4.83 -22.03
N GLU A 269 -14.54 6.17 -22.10
CA GLU A 269 -14.27 6.92 -23.34
C GLU A 269 -12.82 6.71 -23.84
N ASP A 270 -11.84 6.67 -22.94
CA ASP A 270 -10.44 6.35 -23.23
C ASP A 270 -10.25 4.94 -23.86
N ASN A 271 -11.22 4.02 -23.70
CA ASN A 271 -11.18 2.69 -24.30
C ASN A 271 -11.67 2.65 -25.76
N SER A 272 -12.34 3.70 -26.25
CA SER A 272 -12.95 3.74 -27.58
C SER A 272 -12.01 4.28 -28.67
N THR A 273 -10.94 4.97 -28.27
CA THR A 273 -9.94 5.54 -29.19
C THR A 273 -8.56 4.91 -28.97
N GLY A 274 -8.27 3.82 -29.70
CA GLY A 274 -6.89 3.42 -29.99
C GLY A 274 -6.42 2.10 -29.37
N ALA A 275 -6.01 1.18 -30.25
CA ALA A 275 -5.36 -0.08 -29.94
C ALA A 275 -4.07 0.10 -29.12
N ASN A 276 -4.08 -0.33 -27.85
CA ASN A 276 -2.97 -1.05 -27.20
C ASN A 276 -3.36 -1.52 -25.78
N LYS A 277 -3.44 -2.84 -25.59
CA LYS A 277 -3.96 -3.52 -24.38
C LYS A 277 -3.04 -3.46 -23.13
N SER A 278 -2.17 -2.47 -22.95
CA SER A 278 -1.24 -2.42 -21.78
C SER A 278 -1.20 -1.10 -20.99
N LYS A 279 -2.19 -0.22 -21.11
CA LYS A 279 -2.17 1.12 -20.46
C LYS A 279 -3.42 1.46 -19.63
N LYS A 280 -4.15 0.46 -19.15
CA LYS A 280 -5.52 0.65 -18.59
C LYS A 280 -5.64 1.37 -17.23
N VAL A 281 -4.58 1.59 -16.45
CA VAL A 281 -4.71 2.15 -15.08
C VAL A 281 -4.03 3.52 -14.91
N ASN A 282 -3.20 3.96 -15.85
CA ASN A 282 -2.39 5.17 -15.67
C ASN A 282 -3.14 6.50 -15.93
N ASN A 283 -4.27 6.50 -16.65
CA ASN A 283 -4.95 7.74 -17.04
C ASN A 283 -5.93 8.29 -16.00
N LEU A 284 -6.48 7.46 -15.12
CA LEU A 284 -7.47 7.87 -14.13
C LEU A 284 -6.90 8.84 -13.07
N GLU A 285 -5.60 8.77 -12.80
CA GLU A 285 -4.90 9.74 -11.93
C GLU A 285 -4.20 10.86 -12.73
N LEU A 286 -3.93 10.67 -14.04
CA LEU A 286 -3.25 11.67 -14.87
C LEU A 286 -4.14 12.89 -15.17
N ILE A 287 -5.44 12.67 -15.36
CA ILE A 287 -6.42 13.74 -15.64
C ILE A 287 -6.61 14.66 -14.42
N PHE A 288 -6.40 14.16 -13.19
CA PHE A 288 -6.56 14.95 -11.96
C PHE A 288 -5.32 15.77 -11.57
N VAL A 289 -4.12 15.39 -12.05
CA VAL A 289 -2.88 16.13 -11.71
C VAL A 289 -2.74 17.41 -12.55
N ILE A 290 -3.18 17.41 -13.81
CA ILE A 290 -3.03 18.58 -14.69
C ILE A 290 -3.92 19.75 -14.24
N THR A 291 -5.08 19.48 -13.63
CA THR A 291 -6.01 20.53 -13.16
C THR A 291 -5.65 21.13 -11.79
N CYS A 292 -4.86 20.44 -10.95
CA CYS A 292 -4.51 20.95 -9.62
C CYS A 292 -3.16 21.69 -9.54
N PHE A 293 -2.27 21.59 -10.54
CA PHE A 293 -0.97 22.28 -10.51
C PHE A 293 -0.93 23.64 -11.21
N THR A 294 -1.97 24.02 -11.96
CA THR A 294 -2.01 25.33 -12.64
C THR A 294 -2.61 26.45 -11.79
N ASN A 295 -3.29 26.15 -10.68
CA ASN A 295 -4.03 27.15 -9.90
C ASN A 295 -3.61 27.30 -8.43
N SER A 296 -2.40 26.87 -8.03
CA SER A 296 -1.97 27.04 -6.62
C SER A 296 -0.51 27.43 -6.46
N ILE A 297 -0.04 28.34 -7.32
CA ILE A 297 1.06 29.24 -6.99
C ILE A 297 0.44 30.64 -6.90
N LEU A 298 -0.06 30.99 -5.72
CA LEU A 298 -0.24 32.37 -5.26
C LEU A 298 -0.53 32.32 -3.75
N PHE A 299 0.50 32.75 -3.01
CA PHE A 299 0.62 33.00 -1.56
C PHE A 299 0.71 31.81 -0.61
#